data_AF-A0AB39PN36-F1
#
_entry.id   AF-A0AB39PN36-F1
#
_cell.length_a   1.000
_cell.length_b   1.000
_cell.length_c   1.000
_cell.angle_alpha   90.00
_cell.angle_beta   90.00
_cell.angle_gamma   90.00
#
_symmetry.space_group_name_H-M   'P 1'
#
loop_
_entity.id
_entity.type
_entity.pdbx_description
1 polymer ?
#
loop_
_entity_poly.entity_id
_entity_poly.type
_entity_poly.pdbx_seq_one_letter_code
_entity_poly.pdbx_strand_id
1 'polypeptide(L)'
;MPELSRRRALTAAAALATAAGVQTLTTPGASAAGASAAGHDHHAPTSFDEVYKGRRIQGRPSSEGGHQHHGAGYAVFVDGVELHVMSNADGSWISVVSHYDPVPTPRAAARAAVDELQGAALLPFPAN
;
A
#
# COMPACT_ATOMS: atom_id res chain seq x y z
N MET A 1 -24.06 8.62 -35.00
CA MET A 1 -22.60 8.52 -34.90
C MET A 1 -22.04 7.91 -36.18
N PRO A 2 -21.12 8.61 -36.86
CA PRO A 2 -19.93 7.96 -37.38
C PRO A 2 -18.72 8.44 -36.55
N GLU A 3 -18.07 7.47 -35.93
CA GLU A 3 -16.89 7.57 -35.07
C GLU A 3 -15.66 8.05 -35.84
N LEU A 4 -15.15 9.25 -35.52
CA LEU A 4 -13.82 9.68 -35.93
C LEU A 4 -12.82 9.43 -34.79
N SER A 5 -12.22 8.25 -34.86
CA SER A 5 -11.13 7.76 -34.01
C SER A 5 -9.97 8.77 -33.89
N ARG A 6 -9.73 9.25 -32.67
CA ARG A 6 -8.53 10.04 -32.28
C ARG A 6 -7.26 9.20 -32.11
N ARG A 7 -7.22 7.94 -32.59
CA ARG A 7 -5.99 7.11 -32.60
C ARG A 7 -5.05 7.39 -33.78
N ARG A 8 -5.29 8.44 -34.56
CA ARG A 8 -4.41 8.84 -35.69
C ARG A 8 -4.21 10.34 -35.69
N ALA A 9 -3.50 10.85 -34.70
CA ALA A 9 -2.90 12.15 -34.77
C ALA A 9 -1.39 11.98 -34.50
N LEU A 10 -0.63 12.08 -35.59
CA LEU A 10 0.74 12.60 -35.63
C LEU A 10 1.86 11.61 -35.28
N THR A 11 2.05 10.63 -36.18
CA THR A 11 3.38 10.36 -36.73
C THR A 11 3.93 11.62 -37.40
N ALA A 12 5.06 12.15 -36.91
CA ALA A 12 5.89 13.11 -37.63
C ALA A 12 7.38 12.82 -37.38
N ALA A 13 8.11 12.81 -38.50
CA ALA A 13 9.50 12.43 -38.75
C ALA A 13 10.55 13.26 -37.96
N ALA A 14 11.58 12.65 -37.38
CA ALA A 14 12.91 12.27 -37.92
C ALA A 14 13.97 13.39 -37.83
N ALA A 15 15.08 13.10 -37.15
CA ALA A 15 16.40 13.67 -37.43
C ALA A 15 17.51 12.77 -36.88
N LEU A 16 18.35 12.26 -37.78
CA LEU A 16 19.65 11.64 -37.51
C LEU A 16 20.64 12.71 -37.04
N ALA A 17 21.34 12.47 -35.94
CA ALA A 17 22.61 13.12 -35.64
C ALA A 17 23.56 12.12 -34.97
N THR A 18 24.50 11.60 -35.75
CA THR A 18 25.67 10.85 -35.25
C THR A 18 26.76 11.84 -34.86
N ALA A 19 27.13 11.87 -33.58
CA ALA A 19 28.42 12.39 -33.13
C ALA A 19 28.95 11.53 -31.98
N ALA A 20 30.14 10.98 -32.19
CA ALA A 20 30.87 10.12 -31.29
C ALA A 20 31.35 10.86 -30.04
N GLY A 21 31.26 10.19 -28.89
CA GLY A 21 31.84 10.63 -27.62
C GLY A 21 31.90 9.45 -26.65
N VAL A 22 33.03 8.73 -26.68
CA VAL A 22 33.40 7.70 -25.70
C VAL A 22 33.61 8.40 -24.36
N GLN A 23 33.07 7.91 -23.24
CA GLN A 23 33.71 7.76 -21.91
C GLN A 23 32.74 7.17 -20.85
N THR A 24 33.10 5.97 -20.39
CA THR A 24 33.09 5.48 -19.00
C THR A 24 31.78 5.40 -18.20
N LEU A 25 31.37 4.16 -17.86
CA LEU A 25 31.28 3.64 -16.48
C LEU A 25 30.64 2.23 -16.52
N THR A 26 31.43 1.24 -16.14
CA THR A 26 30.97 -0.12 -15.86
C THR A 26 30.07 -0.08 -14.62
N THR A 27 28.76 -0.18 -14.80
CA THR A 27 27.83 -0.56 -13.72
C THR A 27 27.65 -2.07 -13.77
N PRO A 28 27.86 -2.80 -12.65
CA PRO A 28 27.35 -4.17 -12.55
C PRO A 28 25.84 -4.09 -12.70
N GLY A 29 25.30 -4.81 -13.68
CA GLY A 29 23.87 -4.92 -13.92
C GLY A 29 23.17 -5.31 -12.63
N ALA A 30 22.25 -4.46 -12.18
CA ALA A 30 21.20 -4.91 -11.30
C ALA A 30 20.41 -5.94 -12.11
N SER A 31 20.69 -7.22 -11.87
CA SER A 31 19.77 -8.28 -12.24
C SER A 31 18.43 -7.91 -11.63
N ALA A 32 17.49 -7.49 -12.48
CA ALA A 32 16.08 -7.58 -12.17
C ALA A 32 15.83 -9.08 -11.94
N ALA A 33 16.08 -9.53 -10.72
CA ALA A 33 15.73 -10.85 -10.26
C ALA A 33 14.23 -10.95 -10.54
N GLY A 34 13.92 -11.89 -11.43
CA GLY A 34 12.63 -12.04 -12.02
C GLY A 34 11.56 -12.02 -10.95
N ALA A 35 10.42 -11.46 -11.33
CA ALA A 35 9.12 -11.73 -10.74
C ALA A 35 9.02 -13.24 -10.49
N SER A 36 9.43 -13.63 -9.29
CA SER A 36 9.08 -14.90 -8.72
C SER A 36 7.65 -14.65 -8.32
N ALA A 37 6.73 -15.00 -9.22
CA ALA A 37 5.38 -15.37 -8.86
C ALA A 37 5.47 -16.59 -7.95
N ALA A 38 6.03 -16.39 -6.75
CA ALA A 38 5.76 -17.22 -5.61
C ALA A 38 4.25 -17.13 -5.46
N GLY A 39 3.59 -18.28 -5.45
CA GLY A 39 2.16 -18.34 -5.15
C GLY A 39 1.89 -17.41 -3.98
N HIS A 40 0.86 -16.58 -4.10
CA HIS A 40 0.40 -15.74 -3.00
C HIS A 40 -0.15 -16.68 -1.93
N ASP A 41 0.75 -17.28 -1.18
CA ASP A 41 0.46 -17.83 0.12
C ASP A 41 0.10 -16.60 0.95
N HIS A 42 -1.19 -16.25 0.93
CA HIS A 42 -1.79 -15.19 1.74
C HIS A 42 -1.70 -15.61 3.21
N HIS A 43 -0.49 -15.71 3.74
CA HIS A 43 -0.28 -15.89 5.14
C HIS A 43 -0.73 -14.58 5.80
N ALA A 44 -1.74 -14.68 6.67
CA ALA A 44 -2.23 -13.54 7.42
C ALA A 44 -1.04 -12.83 8.12
N PRO A 45 -1.02 -11.49 8.17
CA PRO A 45 0.06 -10.78 8.86
C PRO A 45 0.20 -11.26 10.31
N THR A 46 1.44 -11.30 10.82
CA THR A 46 1.69 -11.63 12.22
C THR A 46 1.11 -10.56 13.14
N SER A 47 0.56 -10.98 14.28
CA SER A 47 0.10 -10.06 15.31
C SER A 47 1.22 -9.16 15.86
N PHE A 48 0.84 -8.01 16.41
CA PHE A 48 1.75 -7.08 17.08
C PHE A 48 1.08 -6.35 18.25
N ASP A 49 1.89 -5.92 19.20
CA ASP A 49 1.52 -5.07 20.34
C ASP A 49 2.74 -4.24 20.74
N GLU A 50 2.70 -2.93 20.55
CA GLU A 50 3.81 -2.03 20.90
C GLU A 50 3.29 -0.65 21.32
N VAL A 51 4.15 0.14 21.95
CA VAL A 51 3.90 1.57 22.18
C VAL A 51 4.69 2.37 21.15
N TYR A 52 4.00 3.11 20.28
CA TYR A 52 4.58 3.99 19.28
C TYR A 52 4.18 5.43 19.57
N LYS A 53 5.18 6.32 19.73
CA LYS A 53 4.97 7.74 20.11
C LYS A 53 4.01 7.94 21.29
N GLY A 54 4.08 7.07 22.29
CA GLY A 54 3.25 7.14 23.49
C GLY A 54 1.83 6.58 23.34
N ARG A 55 1.48 6.03 22.18
CA ARG A 55 0.18 5.37 21.90
C ARG A 55 0.38 3.87 21.84
N ARG A 56 -0.48 3.08 22.49
CA ARG A 56 -0.45 1.62 22.34
C ARG A 56 -1.11 1.26 21.00
N ILE A 57 -0.39 0.54 20.15
CA ILE A 57 -0.90 0.03 18.90
C ILE A 57 -0.85 -1.49 18.88
N GLN A 58 -1.92 -2.10 18.39
CA GLN A 58 -2.07 -3.55 18.35
C GLN A 58 -2.61 -3.99 17.00
N GLY A 59 -2.25 -5.19 16.58
CA GLY A 59 -2.82 -5.81 15.41
C GLY A 59 -2.91 -7.31 15.58
N ARG A 60 -4.00 -7.91 15.09
CA ARG A 60 -4.22 -9.36 15.16
C ARG A 60 -5.16 -9.82 14.05
N PRO A 61 -5.04 -11.07 13.56
CA PRO A 61 -6.05 -11.66 12.70
C PRO A 61 -7.44 -11.55 13.34
N SER A 62 -8.44 -11.12 12.57
CA SER A 62 -9.82 -11.02 13.06
C SER A 62 -10.50 -12.39 13.00
N SER A 63 -11.13 -12.82 14.09
CA SER A 63 -11.85 -14.10 14.16
C SER A 63 -13.20 -14.08 13.41
N GLU A 64 -13.72 -12.90 13.06
CA GLU A 64 -14.95 -12.73 12.29
C GLU A 64 -14.71 -12.93 10.78
N GLY A 65 -14.58 -14.20 10.40
CA GLY A 65 -14.84 -14.65 9.04
C GLY A 65 -16.34 -14.59 8.75
N GLY A 66 -16.86 -13.42 8.41
CA GLY A 66 -18.29 -13.21 8.16
C GLY A 66 -18.56 -12.05 7.22
N HIS A 67 -18.71 -12.38 5.93
CA HIS A 67 -19.40 -11.74 4.80
C HIS A 67 -20.00 -10.31 4.82
N GLN A 68 -19.63 -9.36 5.69
CA GLN A 68 -20.23 -8.01 5.68
C GLN A 68 -19.29 -6.81 5.92
N HIS A 69 -17.98 -6.99 6.06
CA HIS A 69 -17.03 -5.87 6.07
C HIS A 69 -15.89 -6.11 5.09
N HIS A 70 -15.53 -5.10 4.29
CA HIS A 70 -14.30 -5.08 3.48
C HIS A 70 -13.01 -5.03 4.35
N GLY A 71 -13.08 -5.51 5.60
CA GLY A 71 -11.94 -5.61 6.50
C GLY A 71 -11.02 -6.73 6.02
N ALA A 72 -9.72 -6.49 6.07
CA ALA A 72 -8.67 -7.36 5.54
C ALA A 72 -8.46 -8.69 6.30
N GLY A 73 -9.47 -9.20 7.02
CA GLY A 73 -9.31 -10.31 7.95
C GLY A 73 -8.33 -10.02 9.10
N TYR A 74 -8.08 -8.73 9.37
CA TYR A 74 -7.08 -8.26 10.32
C TYR A 74 -7.57 -7.00 11.01
N ALA A 75 -7.58 -7.01 12.34
CA ALA A 75 -8.03 -5.90 13.17
C ALA A 75 -6.81 -5.14 13.71
N VAL A 76 -6.87 -3.80 13.67
CA VAL A 76 -5.85 -2.89 14.20
C VAL A 76 -6.49 -2.01 15.27
N PHE A 77 -5.77 -1.75 16.36
CA PHE A 77 -6.25 -0.93 17.48
C PHE A 77 -5.24 0.15 17.82
N VAL A 78 -5.73 1.33 18.20
CA VAL A 78 -4.96 2.44 18.78
C VAL A 78 -5.59 2.76 20.15
N ASP A 79 -4.83 2.55 21.22
CA ASP A 79 -5.29 2.61 22.63
C ASP A 79 -6.59 1.83 22.90
N GLY A 80 -6.73 0.68 22.24
CA GLY A 80 -7.91 -0.19 22.38
C GLY A 80 -9.11 0.22 21.53
N VAL A 81 -9.06 1.35 20.80
CA VAL A 81 -10.09 1.72 19.81
C VAL A 81 -9.72 1.12 18.46
N GLU A 82 -10.66 0.42 17.82
CA GLU A 82 -10.43 -0.19 16.52
C GLU A 82 -10.25 0.87 15.43
N LEU A 83 -9.16 0.74 14.68
CA LEU A 83 -8.85 1.49 13.49
C LEU A 83 -9.27 0.68 12.26
N HIS A 84 -10.21 1.21 11.48
CA HIS A 84 -10.59 0.57 10.24
C HIS A 84 -9.42 0.58 9.24
N VAL A 85 -8.97 -0.62 8.85
CA VAL A 85 -7.88 -0.85 7.90
C VAL A 85 -8.33 -1.73 6.75
N MET A 86 -7.71 -1.54 5.60
CA MET A 86 -7.95 -2.34 4.40
C MET A 86 -6.61 -2.78 3.81
N SER A 87 -6.58 -4.00 3.28
CA SER A 87 -5.48 -4.51 2.46
C SER A 87 -5.84 -4.31 1.00
N ASN A 88 -4.91 -3.76 0.25
CA ASN A 88 -4.99 -3.66 -1.20
C ASN A 88 -4.62 -5.00 -1.84
N ALA A 89 -4.93 -5.15 -3.12
CA ALA A 89 -4.65 -6.36 -3.89
C ALA A 89 -3.14 -6.64 -4.07
N ASP A 90 -2.30 -5.61 -3.98
CA ASP A 90 -0.84 -5.72 -4.02
C ASP A 90 -0.22 -6.00 -2.63
N GLY A 91 -1.05 -6.20 -1.60
CA GLY A 91 -0.63 -6.47 -0.22
C GLY A 91 -0.25 -5.23 0.59
N SER A 92 -0.32 -4.03 0.02
CA SER A 92 -0.20 -2.77 0.78
C SER A 92 -1.43 -2.53 1.65
N TRP A 93 -1.30 -1.66 2.64
CA TRP A 93 -2.31 -1.38 3.64
C TRP A 93 -2.64 0.10 3.69
N ILE A 94 -3.90 0.40 3.95
CA ILE A 94 -4.42 1.75 4.17
C ILE A 94 -5.32 1.74 5.41
N SER A 95 -5.54 2.93 5.99
CA SER A 95 -6.47 3.11 7.10
C SER A 95 -7.50 4.19 6.78
N VAL A 96 -8.59 4.29 7.55
CA VAL A 96 -9.58 5.36 7.35
C VAL A 96 -9.00 6.77 7.53
N VAL A 97 -7.96 6.93 8.36
CA VAL A 97 -7.30 8.23 8.59
C VAL A 97 -6.16 8.52 7.61
N SER A 98 -5.67 7.50 6.90
CA SER A 98 -4.69 7.64 5.82
C SER A 98 -5.03 6.66 4.69
N HIS A 99 -6.06 7.00 3.92
CA HIS A 99 -6.70 6.08 2.98
C HIS A 99 -6.04 6.05 1.60
N TYR A 100 -5.34 7.13 1.22
CA TYR A 100 -4.77 7.31 -0.11
C TYR A 100 -3.24 7.22 -0.13
N ASP A 101 -2.63 6.77 0.98
CA ASP A 101 -1.19 6.64 1.14
C ASP A 101 -0.83 5.20 1.56
N PRO A 102 -0.67 4.27 0.61
CA PRO A 102 -0.43 2.87 0.90
C PRO A 102 0.90 2.62 1.61
N VAL A 103 0.87 1.79 2.66
CA VAL A 103 2.05 1.40 3.45
C VAL A 103 2.24 -0.12 3.47
N PRO A 104 3.46 -0.65 3.67
CA PRO A 104 3.73 -2.05 3.38
C PRO A 104 3.15 -3.07 4.37
N THR A 105 2.67 -2.64 5.55
CA THR A 105 2.22 -3.55 6.61
C THR A 105 1.10 -2.94 7.45
N PRO A 106 0.27 -3.74 8.15
CA PRO A 106 -0.73 -3.22 9.09
C PRO A 106 -0.10 -2.46 10.27
N ARG A 107 1.12 -2.84 10.69
CA ARG A 107 1.88 -2.07 11.70
C ARG A 107 2.25 -0.69 11.18
N ALA A 108 2.68 -0.59 9.92
CA ALA A 108 2.96 0.69 9.30
C ALA A 108 1.68 1.55 9.19
N ALA A 109 0.52 0.94 8.89
CA ALA A 109 -0.76 1.66 8.87
C ALA A 109 -1.14 2.19 10.26
N ALA A 110 -0.93 1.40 11.32
CA ALA A 110 -1.15 1.84 12.70
C ALA A 110 -0.22 3.00 13.10
N ARG A 111 1.07 2.95 12.71
CA ARG A 111 2.02 4.05 12.95
C ARG A 111 1.66 5.31 12.17
N ALA A 112 1.27 5.18 10.91
CA ALA A 112 0.79 6.30 10.10
C ALA A 112 -0.47 6.94 10.71
N ALA A 113 -1.39 6.14 11.27
CA ALA A 113 -2.54 6.67 11.99
C ALA A 113 -2.16 7.41 13.28
N VAL A 114 -1.19 6.90 14.05
CA VAL A 114 -0.67 7.64 15.22
C VAL A 114 -0.02 8.96 14.81
N ASP A 115 0.70 8.96 13.69
CA ASP A 115 1.33 10.16 13.15
C ASP A 115 0.31 11.21 12.69
N GLU A 116 -0.78 10.77 12.05
CA GLU A 116 -1.89 11.62 11.62
C GLU A 116 -2.68 12.18 12.82
N LEU A 117 -2.97 11.36 13.83
CA LEU A 117 -3.78 11.76 14.97
C LEU A 117 -3.12 12.82 15.86
N GLN A 118 -1.79 12.94 15.86
CA GLN A 118 -1.04 13.97 16.61
C GLN A 118 -1.43 14.07 18.11
N GLY A 119 -1.83 12.94 18.72
CA GLY A 119 -2.28 12.88 20.11
C GLY A 119 -3.80 12.95 20.32
N ALA A 120 -4.59 13.18 19.27
CA ALA A 120 -6.04 13.07 19.32
C ALA A 120 -6.49 11.63 19.60
N ALA A 121 -7.63 11.49 20.29
CA ALA A 121 -8.29 10.21 20.49
C ALA A 121 -8.95 9.75 19.19
N LEU A 122 -8.74 8.48 18.83
CA LEU A 122 -9.46 7.84 17.74
C LEU A 122 -10.90 7.58 18.21
N LEU A 123 -11.88 7.82 17.34
CA LEU A 123 -13.27 7.47 17.60
C LEU A 123 -13.60 6.09 17.00
N PRO A 124 -14.46 5.29 17.66
CA PRO A 124 -14.91 4.03 17.09
C PRO A 124 -15.59 4.22 15.73
N PHE A 125 -15.25 3.37 14.76
CA PHE A 125 -15.95 3.33 13.48
C PHE A 125 -17.32 2.66 13.67
N PRO A 126 -18.42 3.20 13.11
CA PRO A 126 -19.73 2.57 13.26
C PRO A 126 -19.75 1.19 12.61
N ALA A 127 -20.16 0.18 13.38
CA ALA A 127 -20.56 -1.10 12.82
C ALA A 127 -21.96 -0.95 12.20
N ASN A 128 -22.13 -1.47 10.98
CA ASN A 128 -23.44 -1.52 10.31
C ASN A 128 -24.28 -2.69 10.82
#